data_AF-A0A836V2N5-F1
#
_entry.id   AF-A0A836V2N5-F1
#
_cell.length_a   1.000
_cell.length_b   1.000
_cell.length_c   1.000
_cell.angle_alpha   90.00
_cell.angle_beta   90.00
_cell.angle_gamma   90.00
#
_symmetry.space_group_name_H-M   'P 1'
#
loop_
_entity.id
_entity.type
_entity.pdbx_description
1 polymer ?
#
loop_
_entity_poly.entity_id
_entity_poly.type
_entity_poly.pdbx_seq_one_letter_code
_entity_poly.pdbx_strand_id
1 'polypeptide(L)'
;MKRFLLNRKQALITVMGLSIIHMSTESLLPLLRLFQLVSPSLPVGAYSYSQGLEWAVEEAWVTNEETASGWIEELLRHALVKTEGPVLIRLSQSWQAGDTDALVFWNQFILATRETSELQNEDQCMGRA
;
A
#
# COMPACT_ATOMS: atom_id res chain seq x y z
N MET A 1 -37.94 31.60 32.77
CA MET A 1 -37.70 30.16 32.47
C MET A 1 -37.05 29.86 31.12
N LYS A 2 -37.51 30.43 29.98
CA LYS A 2 -36.97 30.09 28.63
C LYS A 2 -35.46 30.35 28.43
N ARG A 3 -34.91 31.39 29.07
CA ARG A 3 -33.49 31.78 28.95
C ARG A 3 -32.51 30.80 29.62
N PHE A 4 -32.96 30.05 30.62
CA PHE A 4 -32.15 29.05 31.33
C PHE A 4 -31.99 27.74 30.53
N LEU A 5 -33.04 27.34 29.82
CA LEU A 5 -33.03 26.16 28.94
C LEU A 5 -32.18 26.38 27.67
N LEU A 6 -32.14 27.62 27.17
CA LEU A 6 -31.33 27.98 26.01
C LEU A 6 -29.82 27.89 26.32
N ASN A 7 -29.39 28.36 27.50
CA ASN A 7 -27.98 28.25 27.92
C ASN A 7 -27.53 26.80 28.15
N ARG A 8 -28.41 25.92 28.65
CA ARG A 8 -28.09 24.48 28.76
C ARG A 8 -28.00 23.78 27.42
N LYS A 9 -28.87 24.11 26.46
CA LYS A 9 -28.77 23.60 25.09
C LYS A 9 -27.51 24.10 24.39
N GLN A 10 -27.15 25.38 24.54
CA GLN A 10 -25.92 25.94 23.97
C GLN A 10 -24.67 25.31 24.57
N ALA A 11 -24.64 25.09 25.89
CA ALA A 11 -23.53 24.41 26.56
C ALA A 11 -23.39 22.93 26.14
N LEU A 12 -24.52 22.22 25.95
CA LEU A 12 -24.53 20.85 25.42
C LEU A 12 -24.03 20.80 23.97
N ILE A 13 -24.41 21.77 23.12
CA ILE A 13 -23.92 21.87 21.74
C ILE A 13 -22.41 22.12 21.71
N THR A 14 -21.88 22.97 22.60
CA THR A 14 -20.43 23.24 22.68
C THR A 14 -19.65 22.03 23.21
N VAL A 15 -20.15 21.32 24.23
CA VAL A 15 -19.51 20.11 24.77
C VAL A 15 -19.60 18.93 23.79
N MET A 16 -20.73 18.77 23.10
CA MET A 16 -20.87 17.78 22.02
C MET A 16 -19.98 18.11 20.83
N GLY A 17 -19.85 19.38 20.44
CA GLY A 17 -18.94 19.83 19.38
C GLY A 17 -17.46 19.53 19.70
N LEU A 18 -17.03 19.73 20.95
CA LEU A 18 -15.69 19.34 21.41
C LEU A 18 -15.49 17.81 21.42
N SER A 19 -16.52 17.05 21.79
CA SER A 19 -16.48 15.57 21.81
C SER A 19 -16.48 14.95 20.39
N ILE A 20 -17.13 15.60 19.42
CA ILE A 20 -17.14 15.20 18.00
C ILE A 20 -15.74 15.38 17.36
N ILE A 21 -14.99 16.40 17.76
CA ILE A 21 -13.61 16.62 17.30
C ILE A 21 -12.65 15.55 17.90
N HIS A 22 -12.94 15.06 19.11
CA HIS A 22 -12.13 14.01 19.74
C HIS A 22 -12.36 12.61 19.14
N MET A 23 -13.49 12.37 18.46
CA MET A 23 -13.85 11.07 17.86
C MET A 23 -13.41 10.93 16.38
N SER A 24 -12.73 11.91 15.80
CA SER A 24 -12.46 11.97 14.34
C SER A 24 -10.98 12.02 13.95
N THR A 25 -10.05 12.15 14.89
CA THR A 25 -8.60 12.21 14.58
C THR A 25 -7.90 10.86 14.71
N GLU A 26 -8.21 10.07 15.75
CA GLU A 26 -7.70 8.70 15.93
C GLU A 26 -8.10 7.76 14.78
N SER A 27 -9.31 7.91 14.23
CA SER A 27 -9.82 7.06 13.14
C SER A 27 -9.21 7.37 11.76
N LEU A 28 -8.62 8.55 11.57
CA LEU A 28 -8.01 8.96 10.31
C LEU A 28 -6.53 8.60 10.21
N LEU A 29 -5.87 8.32 11.34
CA LEU A 29 -4.44 8.07 11.37
C LEU A 29 -4.03 6.87 10.49
N PRO A 30 -4.72 5.70 10.52
CA PRO A 30 -4.38 4.58 9.63
C PRO A 30 -4.50 4.92 8.14
N LEU A 31 -5.54 5.68 7.76
CA LEU A 31 -5.74 6.12 6.38
C LEU A 31 -4.65 7.11 5.94
N LEU A 32 -4.27 8.04 6.82
CA LEU A 32 -3.18 8.97 6.55
C LEU A 32 -1.83 8.24 6.39
N ARG A 33 -1.57 7.23 7.23
CA ARG A 33 -0.38 6.37 7.08
C ARG A 33 -0.42 5.57 5.78
N LEU A 34 -1.58 5.07 5.38
CA LEU A 34 -1.74 4.42 4.09
C LEU A 34 -1.42 5.37 2.93
N PHE A 35 -1.94 6.61 2.94
CA PHE A 35 -1.60 7.62 1.93
C PHE A 35 -0.13 8.00 1.89
N GLN A 36 0.56 8.00 3.04
CA GLN A 36 2.01 8.17 3.07
C GLN A 36 2.72 7.00 2.38
N LEU A 37 2.26 5.76 2.61
CA LEU A 37 2.85 4.55 2.03
C LEU A 37 2.60 4.40 0.52
N VAL A 38 1.42 4.77 0.03
CA VAL A 38 1.10 4.66 -1.42
C VAL A 38 1.52 5.90 -2.22
N SER A 39 2.19 6.87 -1.58
CA SER A 39 2.63 8.08 -2.26
C SER A 39 3.78 7.77 -3.22
N PRO A 40 3.70 8.23 -4.49
CA PRO A 40 4.83 8.17 -5.42
C PRO A 40 6.08 8.94 -4.95
N SER A 41 5.93 9.84 -3.97
CA SER A 41 7.02 10.62 -3.39
C SER A 41 7.76 9.89 -2.26
N LEU A 42 7.37 8.66 -1.92
CA LEU A 42 8.04 7.85 -0.91
C LEU A 42 9.47 7.50 -1.39
N PRO A 43 10.54 7.85 -0.65
CA PRO A 43 11.92 7.75 -1.14
C PRO A 43 12.51 6.35 -1.00
N VAL A 44 11.78 5.33 -1.46
CA VAL A 44 12.17 3.91 -1.34
C VAL A 44 12.81 3.34 -2.60
N GLY A 45 12.85 4.11 -3.70
CA GLY A 45 13.48 3.69 -4.96
C GLY A 45 12.58 3.83 -6.18
N ALA A 46 12.96 3.15 -7.26
CA ALA A 46 12.28 3.21 -8.55
C ALA A 46 11.04 2.31 -8.60
N TYR A 47 10.31 2.36 -9.72
CA TYR A 47 9.12 1.55 -9.95
C TYR A 47 9.50 0.15 -10.41
N SER A 48 9.13 -0.88 -9.64
CA SER A 48 9.22 -2.27 -10.08
C SER A 48 8.53 -2.45 -11.45
N TYR A 49 9.09 -3.33 -12.27
CA TYR A 49 8.58 -3.69 -13.61
C TYR A 49 8.78 -2.65 -14.73
N SER A 50 9.43 -1.51 -14.47
CA SER A 50 9.69 -0.49 -15.50
C SER A 50 10.51 -1.05 -16.68
N GLN A 51 11.54 -1.85 -16.40
CA GLN A 51 12.38 -2.48 -17.41
C GLN A 51 11.60 -3.38 -18.38
N GLY A 52 10.56 -4.07 -17.89
CA GLY A 52 9.72 -4.92 -18.72
C GLY A 52 8.82 -4.10 -19.65
N LEU A 53 8.32 -2.97 -19.14
CA LEU A 53 7.51 -2.05 -19.93
C LEU A 53 8.35 -1.31 -20.98
N GLU A 54 9.57 -0.89 -20.63
CA GLU A 54 10.53 -0.26 -21.54
C GLU A 54 10.79 -1.17 -22.75
N TRP A 55 11.13 -2.43 -22.49
CA TRP A 55 11.33 -3.41 -23.56
C TRP A 55 10.06 -3.65 -24.40
N ALA A 56 8.88 -3.74 -23.77
CA ALA A 56 7.62 -3.92 -24.48
C ALA A 56 7.27 -2.71 -25.39
N VAL A 57 7.72 -1.51 -25.03
CA VAL A 57 7.61 -0.32 -25.89
C VAL A 57 8.62 -0.38 -27.04
N GLU A 58 9.88 -0.74 -26.77
CA GLU A 58 10.93 -0.88 -27.79
C GLU A 58 10.56 -1.90 -28.87
N GLU A 59 9.94 -3.01 -28.49
CA GLU A 59 9.45 -4.06 -29.40
C GLU A 59 8.08 -3.75 -30.01
N ALA A 60 7.54 -2.55 -29.77
CA ALA A 60 6.23 -2.11 -30.27
C ALA A 60 5.04 -2.99 -29.84
N TRP A 61 5.15 -3.71 -28.72
CA TRP A 61 4.01 -4.42 -28.10
C TRP A 61 3.06 -3.45 -27.40
N VAL A 62 3.61 -2.38 -26.81
CA VAL A 62 2.87 -1.28 -26.20
C VAL A 62 3.09 -0.03 -27.04
N THR A 63 2.05 0.44 -27.73
CA THR A 63 2.13 1.57 -28.67
C THR A 63 1.07 2.65 -28.43
N ASN A 64 0.07 2.35 -27.61
CA ASN A 64 -1.03 3.23 -27.27
C ASN A 64 -1.63 2.83 -25.91
N GLU A 65 -2.61 3.61 -25.45
CA GLU A 65 -3.30 3.41 -24.17
C GLU A 65 -3.93 2.02 -24.02
N GLU A 66 -4.59 1.51 -25.07
CA GLU A 66 -5.26 0.20 -25.05
C GLU A 66 -4.24 -0.93 -24.83
N THR A 67 -3.16 -0.93 -25.61
CA THR A 67 -2.08 -1.92 -25.48
C THR A 67 -1.34 -1.80 -24.15
N ALA A 68 -1.15 -0.59 -23.63
CA ALA A 68 -0.55 -0.37 -22.31
C ALA A 68 -1.44 -0.92 -21.19
N SER A 69 -2.74 -0.65 -21.25
CA SER A 69 -3.73 -1.18 -20.30
C SER A 69 -3.72 -2.71 -20.30
N GLY A 70 -3.71 -3.34 -21.48
CA GLY A 70 -3.64 -4.80 -21.61
C GLY A 70 -2.34 -5.37 -21.01
N TRP A 71 -1.20 -4.73 -21.26
CA TRP A 71 0.08 -5.15 -20.69
C TRP A 71 0.10 -5.05 -19.15
N ILE A 72 -0.40 -3.93 -18.59
CA ILE A 72 -0.50 -3.73 -17.14
C ILE A 72 -1.45 -4.75 -16.52
N GLU A 73 -2.60 -5.02 -17.16
CA GLU A 73 -3.55 -6.01 -16.66
C GLU A 73 -2.91 -7.40 -16.58
N GLU A 74 -2.20 -7.83 -17.62
CA GLU A 74 -1.53 -9.13 -17.64
C GLU A 74 -0.40 -9.19 -16.60
N LEU A 75 0.37 -8.11 -16.43
CA LEU A 75 1.36 -8.01 -15.37
C LEU A 75 0.72 -8.19 -13.99
N LEU A 76 -0.37 -7.45 -13.70
CA LEU A 76 -1.08 -7.55 -12.42
C LEU A 76 -1.65 -8.96 -12.20
N ARG A 77 -2.20 -9.61 -13.24
CA ARG A 77 -2.72 -10.98 -13.16
C ARG A 77 -1.64 -12.01 -12.85
N HIS A 78 -0.41 -11.80 -13.32
CA HIS A 78 0.67 -12.77 -13.18
C HIS A 78 1.56 -12.51 -11.97
N ALA A 79 2.00 -11.27 -11.76
CA ALA A 79 2.86 -10.92 -10.65
C ALA A 79 2.05 -10.69 -9.36
N LEU A 80 1.13 -9.72 -9.38
CA LEU A 80 0.43 -9.30 -8.17
C LEU A 80 -0.55 -10.36 -7.66
N VAL A 81 -1.44 -10.85 -8.53
CA VAL A 81 -2.53 -11.75 -8.11
C VAL A 81 -2.02 -13.15 -7.73
N LYS A 82 -1.05 -13.69 -8.46
CA LYS A 82 -0.57 -15.07 -8.24
C LYS A 82 0.57 -15.16 -7.23
N THR A 83 1.34 -14.08 -7.06
CA THR A 83 2.59 -14.13 -6.27
C THR A 83 2.61 -13.08 -5.18
N GLU A 84 2.74 -11.80 -5.52
CA GLU A 84 3.06 -10.75 -4.53
C GLU A 84 1.92 -10.48 -3.54
N GLY A 85 0.68 -10.39 -4.02
CA GLY A 85 -0.50 -10.17 -3.18
C GLY A 85 -0.71 -11.31 -2.17
N PRO A 86 -0.74 -12.59 -2.61
CA PRO A 86 -0.81 -13.73 -1.71
C PRO A 86 0.33 -13.78 -0.68
N VAL A 87 1.55 -13.41 -1.05
CA VAL A 87 2.69 -13.36 -0.12
C VAL A 87 2.56 -12.19 0.86
N LEU A 88 2.15 -11.00 0.42
CA LEU A 88 1.90 -9.85 1.29
C LEU A 88 0.88 -10.18 2.38
N ILE A 89 -0.23 -10.86 2.01
CA ILE A 89 -1.25 -11.31 2.97
C ILE A 89 -0.63 -12.26 4.00
N ARG A 90 0.19 -13.22 3.55
CA ARG A 90 0.87 -14.19 4.44
C ARG A 90 1.85 -13.51 5.38
N LEU A 91 2.67 -12.58 4.88
CA LEU A 91 3.59 -11.78 5.69
C LEU A 91 2.83 -10.99 6.75
N SER A 92 1.73 -10.32 6.38
CA SER A 92 0.89 -9.60 7.34
C SER A 92 0.29 -10.51 8.41
N GLN A 93 -0.17 -11.71 8.03
CA GLN A 93 -0.73 -12.68 8.97
C GLN A 93 0.34 -13.24 9.92
N SER A 94 1.51 -13.61 9.40
CA SER A 94 2.64 -14.08 10.20
C SER A 94 3.13 -13.01 11.17
N TRP A 95 3.19 -11.74 10.74
CA TRP A 95 3.51 -10.61 11.61
C TRP A 95 2.51 -10.46 12.77
N GLN A 96 1.22 -10.52 12.47
CA GLN A 96 0.17 -10.42 13.50
C GLN A 96 0.20 -11.60 14.48
N ALA A 97 0.58 -12.79 14.02
CA ALA A 97 0.70 -13.99 14.84
C ALA A 97 2.02 -14.07 15.63
N GLY A 98 3.00 -13.19 15.37
CA GLY A 98 4.35 -13.26 15.93
C GLY A 98 5.18 -14.45 15.40
N ASP A 99 4.77 -15.04 14.28
CA ASP A 99 5.43 -16.20 13.67
C ASP A 99 6.62 -15.75 12.81
N THR A 100 7.78 -15.67 13.45
CA THR A 100 9.02 -15.21 12.82
C THR A 100 9.53 -16.20 11.78
N ASP A 101 9.33 -17.51 11.99
CA ASP A 101 9.78 -18.53 11.05
C ASP A 101 8.98 -18.45 9.75
N ALA A 102 7.66 -18.25 9.84
CA ALA A 102 6.83 -18.02 8.66
C ALA A 102 7.18 -16.70 7.96
N LEU A 103 7.47 -15.62 8.69
CA LEU A 103 7.94 -14.36 8.10
C LEU A 103 9.22 -14.56 7.27
N VAL A 104 10.22 -15.24 7.85
CA VAL A 104 11.48 -15.53 7.16
C VAL A 104 11.22 -16.40 5.92
N PHE A 105 10.40 -17.45 6.06
CA PHE A 105 10.05 -18.33 4.95
C PHE A 105 9.43 -17.56 3.78
N TRP A 106 8.39 -16.76 4.03
CA TRP A 106 7.71 -16.02 2.96
C TRP A 106 8.57 -14.93 2.33
N ASN A 107 9.46 -14.31 3.11
CA ASN A 107 10.45 -13.39 2.58
C ASN A 107 11.46 -14.10 1.65
N GLN A 108 11.95 -15.29 2.02
CA GLN A 108 12.83 -16.06 1.15
C GLN A 108 12.10 -16.58 -0.09
N PHE A 109 10.84 -16.97 0.05
CA PHE A 109 10.00 -17.40 -1.06
C PHE A 109 9.89 -16.30 -2.12
N ILE A 110 9.53 -15.06 -1.75
CA ILE A 110 9.39 -13.98 -2.73
C ILE A 110 10.72 -13.61 -3.39
N LEU A 111 11.81 -13.57 -2.63
CA LEU A 111 13.15 -13.33 -3.20
C LEU A 111 13.56 -14.42 -4.21
N ALA A 112 13.14 -15.67 -4.00
CA ALA A 112 13.41 -16.77 -4.91
C ALA A 112 12.57 -16.72 -6.20
N THR A 113 11.50 -15.92 -6.24
CA THR A 113 10.72 -15.69 -7.47
C THR A 113 11.38 -14.71 -8.43
N ARG A 114 12.43 -14.00 -8.00
CA ARG A 114 13.18 -13.10 -8.87
C ARG A 114 14.15 -13.90 -9.73
N GLU A 115 13.89 -13.88 -11.03
CA GLU A 115 14.55 -14.72 -12.02
C GLU A 115 16.04 -14.38 -12.19
N THR A 116 16.40 -13.11 -11.99
CA THR A 116 17.77 -12.63 -12.13
C THR A 116 18.29 -12.05 -10.82
N SER A 117 19.62 -12.08 -10.64
CA SER A 117 20.27 -11.44 -9.50
C SER A 117 20.09 -9.92 -9.49
N GLU A 118 19.94 -9.31 -10.66
CA GLU A 118 19.66 -7.87 -10.81
C GLU A 118 18.31 -7.52 -10.19
N LEU A 119 17.24 -8.20 -10.62
CA LEU A 119 15.89 -8.01 -10.08
C LEU A 119 15.83 -8.28 -8.57
N GLN A 120 16.53 -9.32 -8.10
CA GLN A 120 16.61 -9.60 -6.67
C GLN A 120 17.32 -8.47 -5.90
N ASN A 121 18.42 -7.94 -6.44
CA ASN A 121 19.18 -6.87 -5.81
C ASN A 121 18.40 -5.56 -5.76
N GLU A 122 17.64 -5.23 -6.81
CA GLU A 122 16.75 -4.08 -6.85
C GLU A 122 15.69 -4.14 -5.75
N ASP A 123 14.98 -5.27 -5.64
CA ASP A 123 13.98 -5.49 -4.59
C ASP A 123 14.58 -5.38 -3.19
N GLN A 124 15.76 -5.98 -2.96
CA GLN A 124 16.44 -5.86 -1.69
C GLN A 124 16.93 -4.43 -1.41
N CYS A 125 17.30 -3.67 -2.45
CA CYS A 125 17.69 -2.28 -2.29
C CYS A 125 16.50 -1.43 -1.86
N MET A 126 15.34 -1.61 -2.51
CA MET A 126 14.11 -0.94 -2.13
C MET A 126 13.66 -1.31 -0.72
N GLY A 127 13.76 -2.59 -0.34
CA GLY A 127 13.42 -3.05 1.01
C GLY A 127 14.34 -2.53 2.13
N ARG A 128 15.54 -2.04 1.79
CA ARG A 128 16.49 -1.44 2.76
C ARG A 128 16.35 0.07 2.92
N ALA A 129 15.75 0.76 1.94
CA ALA A 129 15.60 2.21 1.91
C ALA A 129 14.54 2.69 2.91
#